data_AF-A0A820X2T5-F1
#
_entry.id   AF-A0A820X2T5-F1
#
_cell.length_a   1.000
_cell.length_b   1.000
_cell.length_c   1.000
_cell.angle_alpha   90.00
_cell.angle_beta   90.00
_cell.angle_gamma   90.00
#
_symmetry.space_group_name_H-M   'P 1'
#
loop_
_entity.id
_entity.type
_entity.pdbx_description
1 polymer ?
#
loop_
_entity_poly.entity_id
_entity_poly.type
_entity_poly.pdbx_seq_one_letter_code
_entity_poly.pdbx_strand_id
1 'polypeptide(L)'
;MLDNQSEDKKFVYYIEEPPINSFTETFFANYASIPISELRNHLVSVRERAWQKHNYPCLGRWSFLHHSIQRSSIYKEILEKSKQENAKIIDFGCCLGQDVRQLIYDGVSLDQIRGYDLDPFFIEQGYELFRDDILMNEKKVFGVGDIFDDKFLETIEPADYVHVGSFIHLFDAETQRNVCQRLTRIAKYAITGRQVGASVPAEHQKLSGSIGSKMMRHSPESFASMWNDVTSGEWQVESATLEAIDDVNGFGKILYFVVRKRKEH
;
A
#
# COMPACT_ATOMS: atom_id res chain seq x y z
N MET A 1 33.03 19.42 20.89
CA MET A 1 32.65 19.77 19.51
C MET A 1 31.42 18.95 19.19
N LEU A 2 30.28 19.57 19.48
CA LEU A 2 28.94 19.04 19.24
C LEU A 2 28.47 19.53 17.88
N ASP A 3 27.55 18.77 17.30
CA ASP A 3 26.77 19.07 16.10
C ASP A 3 27.52 19.18 14.77
N ASN A 4 27.57 18.04 14.06
CA ASN A 4 27.42 18.06 12.60
C ASN A 4 26.88 16.75 11.98
N GLN A 5 26.19 15.90 12.75
CA GLN A 5 25.69 14.60 12.25
C GLN A 5 24.18 14.56 11.97
N SER A 6 23.45 15.67 12.18
CA SER A 6 21.99 15.73 11.94
C SER A 6 21.60 16.19 10.55
N GLU A 7 22.49 16.87 9.80
CA GLU A 7 22.17 17.38 8.46
C GLU A 7 22.37 16.32 7.35
N ASP A 8 23.29 15.36 7.54
CA ASP A 8 23.66 14.35 6.52
C ASP A 8 22.63 13.22 6.30
N LYS A 9 21.56 13.16 7.11
CA LYS A 9 20.46 12.18 6.91
C LYS A 9 19.37 12.70 5.98
N LYS A 10 19.49 13.95 5.48
CA LYS A 10 18.76 14.43 4.31
C LYS A 10 19.61 14.20 3.05
N PHE A 11 19.32 13.42 2.02
CA PHE A 11 18.22 12.55 1.65
C PHE A 11 18.74 11.62 0.55
N VAL A 12 18.40 10.34 0.59
CA VAL A 12 18.29 9.56 -0.66
C VAL A 12 16.81 9.51 -1.11
N TYR A 13 15.85 9.87 -0.24
CA TYR A 13 14.43 9.56 -0.48
C TYR A 13 13.41 10.63 -0.11
N TYR A 14 13.81 11.89 0.10
CA TYR A 14 12.82 12.96 0.29
C TYR A 14 12.95 13.95 -0.85
N ILE A 15 11.83 14.12 -1.52
CA ILE A 15 11.66 14.99 -2.67
C ILE A 15 10.89 16.19 -2.17
N GLU A 16 11.50 17.38 -2.21
CA GLU A 16 10.95 18.57 -1.57
C GLU A 16 9.54 18.89 -2.07
N GLU A 17 9.36 18.94 -3.39
CA GLU A 17 8.11 19.29 -4.04
C GLU A 17 7.19 18.08 -4.27
N PRO A 18 5.87 18.20 -4.00
CA PRO A 18 4.91 17.17 -4.34
C PRO A 18 4.77 17.04 -5.87
N PRO A 19 4.67 15.83 -6.42
CA PRO A 19 4.45 15.59 -7.85
C PRO A 19 2.97 15.84 -8.22
N ILE A 20 2.51 17.09 -8.05
CA ILE A 20 1.13 17.48 -8.36
C ILE A 20 0.94 17.44 -9.89
N ASN A 21 0.02 16.59 -10.32
CA ASN A 21 -0.44 16.49 -11.69
C ASN A 21 -1.96 16.67 -11.77
N SER A 22 -2.52 16.71 -12.98
CA SER A 22 -3.96 16.95 -13.19
C SER A 22 -4.86 15.93 -12.51
N PHE A 23 -4.42 14.69 -12.37
CA PHE A 23 -5.15 13.67 -11.63
C PHE A 23 -5.18 14.00 -10.13
N THR A 24 -4.03 14.32 -9.52
CA THR A 24 -3.96 14.72 -8.11
C THR A 24 -4.83 15.95 -7.83
N GLU A 25 -4.75 16.98 -8.69
CA GLU A 25 -5.60 18.17 -8.56
C GLU A 25 -7.08 17.84 -8.61
N THR A 26 -7.50 17.08 -9.63
CA THR A 26 -8.91 16.70 -9.83
C THR A 26 -9.43 15.85 -8.67
N PHE A 27 -8.64 14.85 -8.23
CA PHE A 27 -9.03 13.97 -7.14
C PHE A 27 -9.23 14.75 -5.85
N PHE A 28 -8.25 15.56 -5.43
CA PHE A 28 -8.36 16.30 -4.16
C PHE A 28 -9.41 17.41 -4.21
N ALA A 29 -9.62 18.04 -5.37
CA ALA A 29 -10.70 19.01 -5.54
C ALA A 29 -12.07 18.35 -5.41
N ASN A 30 -12.28 17.19 -6.02
CA ASN A 30 -13.59 16.52 -6.05
C ASN A 30 -13.87 15.70 -4.79
N TYR A 31 -12.88 15.00 -4.25
CA TYR A 31 -13.03 14.12 -3.09
C TYR A 31 -12.96 14.89 -1.78
N ALA A 32 -11.88 15.65 -1.59
CA ALA A 32 -11.57 16.33 -0.31
C ALA A 32 -12.01 17.80 -0.28
N SER A 33 -12.62 18.30 -1.37
CA SER A 33 -13.02 19.70 -1.52
C SER A 33 -11.87 20.70 -1.27
N ILE A 34 -10.66 20.35 -1.72
CA ILE A 34 -9.48 21.19 -1.54
C ILE A 34 -9.24 22.02 -2.81
N PRO A 35 -9.25 23.36 -2.74
CA PRO A 35 -8.94 24.20 -3.90
C PRO A 35 -7.51 23.96 -4.42
N ILE A 36 -7.32 23.99 -5.73
CA ILE A 36 -6.00 23.82 -6.37
C ILE A 36 -4.98 24.82 -5.80
N SER A 37 -5.39 26.06 -5.51
CA SER A 37 -4.55 27.10 -4.92
C SER A 37 -4.03 26.77 -3.51
N GLU A 38 -4.72 25.89 -2.78
CA GLU A 38 -4.35 25.47 -1.41
C GLU A 38 -3.69 24.10 -1.39
N LEU A 39 -3.86 23.28 -2.44
CA LEU A 39 -3.47 21.88 -2.49
C LEU A 39 -2.01 21.66 -2.13
N ARG A 40 -1.07 22.40 -2.75
CA ARG A 40 0.36 22.25 -2.46
C ARG A 40 0.67 22.44 -0.98
N ASN A 41 0.16 23.51 -0.38
CA ASN A 41 0.42 23.83 1.02
C ASN A 41 -0.21 22.78 1.95
N HIS A 42 -1.41 22.30 1.63
CA HIS A 42 -2.05 21.21 2.35
C HIS A 42 -1.22 19.93 2.34
N LEU A 43 -0.78 19.49 1.15
CA LEU A 43 0.04 18.28 0.97
C LEU A 43 1.36 18.35 1.74
N VAL A 44 2.07 19.47 1.62
CA VAL A 44 3.34 19.70 2.35
C VAL A 44 3.10 19.68 3.85
N SER A 45 2.07 20.39 4.34
CA SER A 45 1.75 20.46 5.77
C SER A 45 1.49 19.08 6.37
N VAL A 46 0.70 18.23 5.69
CA VAL A 46 0.44 16.86 6.12
C VAL A 46 1.71 16.02 6.08
N ARG A 47 2.48 16.07 4.98
CA ARG A 47 3.74 15.31 4.85
C ARG A 47 4.72 15.66 5.95
N GLU A 48 4.92 16.95 6.25
CA GLU A 48 5.89 17.38 7.27
C GLU A 48 5.52 16.85 8.66
N ARG A 49 4.23 16.88 9.03
CA ARG A 49 3.77 16.27 10.29
C ARG A 49 4.06 14.78 10.33
N ALA A 50 3.75 14.07 9.24
CA ALA A 50 4.01 12.64 9.14
C ALA A 50 5.50 12.30 9.22
N TRP A 51 6.32 13.07 8.51
CA TRP A 51 7.77 12.89 8.39
C TRP A 51 8.50 13.14 9.71
N GLN A 52 8.09 14.15 10.48
CA GLN A 52 8.67 14.45 11.80
C GLN A 52 8.58 13.26 12.76
N LYS A 53 7.53 12.44 12.64
CA LYS A 53 7.35 11.24 13.47
C LYS A 53 8.02 10.01 12.85
N HIS A 54 7.89 9.81 11.54
CA HIS A 54 8.45 8.66 10.82
C HIS A 54 9.16 9.09 9.54
N ASN A 55 10.46 8.81 9.45
CA ASN A 55 11.27 9.10 8.26
C ASN A 55 11.14 7.98 7.20
N TYR A 56 9.92 7.56 6.87
CA TYR A 56 9.71 6.46 5.92
C TYR A 56 9.83 6.92 4.47
N PRO A 57 10.51 6.16 3.59
CA PRO A 57 10.67 6.52 2.17
C PRO A 57 9.35 6.77 1.43
N CYS A 58 8.25 6.12 1.83
CA CYS A 58 6.93 6.34 1.24
C CYS A 58 6.42 7.77 1.45
N LEU A 59 6.71 8.38 2.61
CA LEU A 59 6.33 9.77 2.90
C LEU A 59 7.24 10.75 2.16
N GLY A 60 8.55 10.52 2.18
CA GLY A 60 9.52 11.40 1.53
C GLY A 60 9.37 11.46 0.01
N ARG A 61 8.93 10.35 -0.60
CA ARG A 61 8.70 10.24 -2.05
C ARG A 61 7.26 10.50 -2.46
N TRP A 62 6.41 11.02 -1.58
CA TRP A 62 5.00 11.28 -1.89
C TRP A 62 4.23 10.05 -2.40
N SER A 63 4.60 8.85 -1.96
CA SER A 63 3.98 7.61 -2.47
C SER A 63 2.49 7.52 -2.13
N PHE A 64 2.03 8.22 -1.10
CA PHE A 64 0.61 8.35 -0.74
C PHE A 64 -0.21 9.18 -1.73
N LEU A 65 0.42 9.85 -2.71
CA LEU A 65 -0.28 10.49 -3.84
C LEU A 65 -0.43 9.54 -5.04
N HIS A 66 0.19 8.36 -5.01
CA HIS A 66 0.06 7.35 -6.06
C HIS A 66 -0.97 6.31 -5.63
N HIS A 67 -2.16 6.36 -6.22
CA HIS A 67 -3.26 5.43 -5.96
C HIS A 67 -3.02 4.12 -6.73
N SER A 68 -2.13 3.30 -6.17
CA SER A 68 -1.57 2.14 -6.83
C SER A 68 -2.59 1.05 -7.19
N ILE A 69 -3.73 0.99 -6.52
CA ILE A 69 -4.80 0.06 -6.81
C ILE A 69 -5.35 0.23 -8.23
N GLN A 70 -5.35 1.46 -8.77
CA GLN A 70 -5.79 1.73 -10.16
C GLN A 70 -4.89 1.08 -11.20
N ARG A 71 -3.64 0.77 -10.83
CA ARG A 71 -2.66 0.11 -11.69
C ARG A 71 -2.79 -1.42 -11.67
N SER A 72 -3.62 -1.96 -10.78
CA SER A 72 -3.94 -3.39 -10.77
C SER A 72 -4.59 -3.79 -12.09
N SER A 73 -4.09 -4.87 -12.72
CA SER A 73 -4.69 -5.40 -13.96
C SER A 73 -6.15 -5.87 -13.77
N ILE A 74 -6.57 -6.07 -12.53
CA ILE A 74 -7.93 -6.50 -12.15
C ILE A 74 -8.75 -5.37 -11.53
N TYR A 75 -8.31 -4.11 -11.60
CA TYR A 75 -9.02 -2.98 -10.99
C TYR A 75 -10.46 -2.84 -11.52
N LYS A 76 -10.63 -2.97 -12.84
CA LYS A 76 -11.95 -2.93 -13.47
C LYS A 76 -12.87 -4.04 -12.96
N GLU A 77 -12.34 -5.26 -12.83
CA GLU A 77 -13.09 -6.38 -12.25
C GLU A 77 -13.52 -6.08 -10.81
N ILE A 78 -12.61 -5.57 -9.98
CA ILE A 78 -12.92 -5.19 -8.59
C ILE A 78 -14.08 -4.20 -8.55
N LEU A 79 -14.06 -3.15 -9.38
CA LEU A 79 -15.14 -2.17 -9.45
C LEU A 79 -16.46 -2.78 -9.93
N GLU A 80 -16.43 -3.61 -10.97
CA GLU A 80 -17.63 -4.28 -11.49
C GLU A 80 -18.25 -5.21 -10.45
N LYS A 81 -17.44 -6.05 -9.81
CA LYS A 81 -17.87 -6.99 -8.76
C LYS A 81 -18.35 -6.27 -7.51
N SER A 82 -17.74 -5.13 -7.16
CA SER A 82 -18.22 -4.29 -6.08
C SER A 82 -19.62 -3.75 -6.37
N LYS A 83 -19.89 -3.30 -7.60
CA LYS A 83 -21.16 -2.70 -8.01
C LYS A 83 -22.28 -3.73 -8.23
N GLN A 84 -21.94 -4.91 -8.73
CA GLN A 84 -22.93 -5.94 -9.13
C GLN A 84 -23.16 -7.00 -8.06
N GLU A 85 -22.13 -7.36 -7.31
CA GLU A 85 -22.13 -8.50 -6.39
C GLU A 85 -21.83 -8.09 -4.94
N ASN A 86 -21.76 -6.79 -4.66
CA ASN A 86 -21.43 -6.25 -3.35
C ASN A 86 -20.10 -6.81 -2.80
N ALA A 87 -19.12 -7.05 -3.68
CA ALA A 87 -17.82 -7.60 -3.32
C ALA A 87 -17.11 -6.72 -2.28
N LYS A 88 -16.46 -7.36 -1.30
CA LYS A 88 -15.72 -6.72 -0.20
C LYS A 88 -14.24 -6.59 -0.55
N ILE A 89 -13.63 -5.52 -0.07
CA ILE A 89 -12.22 -5.22 -0.31
C ILE A 89 -11.54 -4.88 1.01
N ILE A 90 -10.35 -5.44 1.22
CA ILE A 90 -9.43 -5.01 2.29
C ILE A 90 -8.18 -4.41 1.66
N ASP A 91 -7.74 -3.26 2.14
CA ASP A 91 -6.39 -2.73 1.89
C ASP A 91 -5.55 -2.92 3.16
N PHE A 92 -4.51 -3.76 3.10
CA PHE A 92 -3.69 -4.11 4.26
C PHE A 92 -2.30 -3.48 4.18
N GLY A 93 -1.93 -2.73 5.22
CA GLY A 93 -0.83 -1.77 5.16
C GLY A 93 -1.25 -0.52 4.38
N CYS A 94 -2.45 0.00 4.67
CA CYS A 94 -3.09 1.04 3.86
C CYS A 94 -2.40 2.42 3.97
N CYS A 95 -1.47 2.61 4.90
CA CYS A 95 -0.79 3.88 5.13
C CYS A 95 -1.83 5.00 5.38
N LEU A 96 -1.76 6.09 4.62
CA LEU A 96 -2.73 7.20 4.70
C LEU A 96 -4.09 6.85 4.07
N GLY A 97 -4.27 5.65 3.51
CA GLY A 97 -5.55 5.14 3.02
C GLY A 97 -5.97 5.68 1.65
N GLN A 98 -5.01 6.07 0.81
CA GLN A 98 -5.28 6.64 -0.53
C GLN A 98 -5.98 5.65 -1.48
N ASP A 99 -5.61 4.36 -1.42
CA ASP A 99 -6.17 3.33 -2.31
C ASP A 99 -7.62 2.99 -1.94
N VAL A 100 -7.94 2.96 -0.64
CA VAL A 100 -9.32 2.88 -0.13
C VAL A 100 -10.17 4.05 -0.64
N ARG A 101 -9.64 5.27 -0.58
CA ARG A 101 -10.37 6.48 -1.01
C ARG A 101 -10.53 6.56 -2.51
N GLN A 102 -9.60 5.99 -3.26
CA GLN A 102 -9.75 5.82 -4.70
C GLN A 102 -10.90 4.88 -5.06
N LEU A 103 -11.06 3.76 -4.36
CA LEU A 103 -12.23 2.86 -4.56
C LEU A 103 -13.55 3.58 -4.27
N ILE A 104 -13.59 4.38 -3.19
CA ILE A 104 -14.76 5.18 -2.82
C ILE A 104 -15.08 6.21 -3.91
N TYR A 105 -14.05 6.93 -4.38
CA TYR A 105 -14.19 7.90 -5.46
C TYR A 105 -14.73 7.27 -6.75
N ASP A 106 -14.35 6.03 -7.05
CA ASP A 106 -14.84 5.28 -8.22
C ASP A 106 -16.19 4.55 -7.99
N GLY A 107 -16.82 4.81 -6.84
CA GLY A 107 -18.21 4.45 -6.54
C GLY A 107 -18.39 3.12 -5.80
N VAL A 108 -17.37 2.61 -5.10
CA VAL A 108 -17.52 1.47 -4.18
C VAL A 108 -18.07 1.95 -2.83
N SER A 109 -19.01 1.22 -2.23
CA SER A 109 -19.62 1.61 -0.96
C SER A 109 -18.63 1.51 0.22
N LEU A 110 -18.74 2.43 1.17
CA LEU A 110 -17.99 2.43 2.43
C LEU A 110 -18.24 1.15 3.26
N ASP A 111 -19.41 0.54 3.09
CA ASP A 111 -19.76 -0.70 3.80
C ASP A 111 -19.01 -1.93 3.25
N GLN A 112 -18.37 -1.80 2.07
CA GLN A 112 -17.64 -2.87 1.39
C GLN A 112 -16.12 -2.83 1.62
N ILE A 113 -15.56 -1.72 2.11
CA ILE A 113 -14.11 -1.50 2.14
C ILE A 113 -13.61 -1.40 3.56
N ARG A 114 -12.50 -2.08 3.87
CA ARG A 114 -11.74 -1.87 5.10
C ARG A 114 -10.28 -1.59 4.80
N GLY A 115 -9.68 -0.63 5.50
CA GLY A 115 -8.25 -0.35 5.46
C GLY A 115 -7.63 -0.67 6.82
N TYR A 116 -6.51 -1.38 6.84
CA TYR A 116 -5.77 -1.64 8.07
C TYR A 116 -4.33 -1.19 7.96
N ASP A 117 -3.83 -0.54 9.00
CA ASP A 117 -2.41 -0.25 9.17
C ASP A 117 -1.98 -0.58 10.59
N LEU A 118 -0.69 -0.85 10.79
CA LEU A 118 -0.14 -1.18 12.11
C LEU A 118 -0.07 0.06 13.00
N ASP A 119 0.23 1.24 12.42
CA ASP A 119 0.39 2.48 13.18
C ASP A 119 -0.86 3.38 13.00
N PRO A 120 -1.65 3.60 14.07
CA PRO A 120 -2.84 4.47 14.01
C PRO A 120 -2.53 5.89 13.53
N PHE A 121 -1.29 6.34 13.68
CA PHE A 121 -0.90 7.67 13.23
C PHE A 121 -1.02 7.87 11.72
N PHE A 122 -0.75 6.84 10.90
CA PHE A 122 -0.94 6.97 9.46
C PHE A 122 -2.41 7.16 9.09
N ILE A 123 -3.29 6.47 9.81
CA ILE A 123 -4.75 6.59 9.65
C ILE A 123 -5.19 8.02 10.01
N GLU A 124 -4.70 8.56 11.14
CA GLU A 124 -4.95 9.93 11.56
C GLU A 124 -4.44 10.96 10.52
N GLN A 125 -3.24 10.77 9.97
CA GLN A 125 -2.75 11.65 8.90
C GLN A 125 -3.56 11.50 7.60
N GLY A 126 -4.12 10.32 7.33
CA GLY A 126 -5.07 10.12 6.24
C GLY A 126 -6.33 10.96 6.42
N TYR A 127 -6.91 11.00 7.61
CA TYR A 127 -8.06 11.85 7.90
C TYR A 127 -7.78 13.32 7.64
N GLU A 128 -6.63 13.81 8.09
CA GLU A 128 -6.19 15.19 7.81
C GLU A 128 -5.99 15.44 6.31
N LEU A 129 -5.40 14.48 5.60
CA LEU A 129 -5.12 14.57 4.17
C LEU A 129 -6.41 14.70 3.34
N PHE A 130 -7.42 13.91 3.67
CA PHE A 130 -8.63 13.76 2.85
C PHE A 130 -9.88 14.44 3.42
N ARG A 131 -9.81 15.01 4.63
CA ARG A 131 -10.89 15.77 5.30
C ARG A 131 -12.19 14.97 5.47
N ASP A 132 -12.07 13.71 5.87
CA ASP A 132 -13.19 12.76 5.92
C ASP A 132 -13.29 11.95 7.23
N ASP A 133 -12.65 12.45 8.29
CA ASP A 133 -12.56 11.80 9.61
C ASP A 133 -13.91 11.35 10.14
N ILE A 134 -14.92 12.23 10.13
CA ILE A 134 -16.26 11.94 10.67
C ILE A 134 -16.87 10.74 9.95
N LEU A 135 -16.92 10.79 8.62
CA LEU A 135 -17.56 9.75 7.80
C LEU A 135 -16.82 8.41 7.91
N MET A 136 -15.48 8.43 7.87
CA MET A 136 -14.67 7.22 7.95
C MET A 136 -14.76 6.55 9.33
N ASN A 137 -14.85 7.34 10.40
CA ASN A 137 -15.05 6.86 11.76
C ASN A 137 -16.45 6.28 11.98
N GLU A 138 -17.50 6.97 11.51
CA GLU A 138 -18.88 6.48 11.59
C GLU A 138 -19.03 5.12 10.89
N LYS A 139 -18.41 4.97 9.72
CA LYS A 139 -18.45 3.73 8.92
C LYS A 139 -17.40 2.69 9.31
N LYS A 140 -16.49 3.03 10.23
CA LYS A 140 -15.37 2.18 10.67
C LYS A 140 -14.58 1.61 9.49
N VAL A 141 -14.26 2.48 8.52
CA VAL A 141 -13.55 2.09 7.30
C VAL A 141 -12.10 1.71 7.62
N PHE A 142 -11.45 2.46 8.51
CA PHE A 142 -10.06 2.21 8.89
C PHE A 142 -9.96 1.64 10.29
N GLY A 143 -8.96 0.79 10.53
CA GLY A 143 -8.65 0.23 11.82
C GLY A 143 -7.17 -0.12 11.98
N VAL A 144 -6.74 -0.30 13.23
CA VAL A 144 -5.39 -0.81 13.51
C VAL A 144 -5.37 -2.31 13.32
N GLY A 145 -4.37 -2.82 12.60
CA GLY A 145 -4.23 -4.25 12.33
C GLY A 145 -2.78 -4.70 12.18
N ASP A 146 -2.44 -5.78 12.87
CA ASP A 146 -1.15 -6.46 12.72
C ASP A 146 -1.35 -7.76 11.94
N ILE A 147 -0.67 -7.90 10.79
CA ILE A 147 -0.74 -9.12 9.99
C ILE A 147 -0.23 -10.34 10.77
N PHE A 148 0.61 -10.16 11.79
CA PHE A 148 1.17 -11.25 12.58
C PHE A 148 0.33 -11.62 13.81
N ASP A 149 -0.70 -10.84 14.14
CA ASP A 149 -1.63 -11.16 15.24
C ASP A 149 -2.75 -12.07 14.72
N ASP A 150 -2.60 -13.37 14.98
CA ASP A 150 -3.57 -14.37 14.56
C ASP A 150 -4.96 -14.15 15.18
N LYS A 151 -5.05 -13.57 16.38
CA LYS A 151 -6.34 -13.25 17.02
C LYS A 151 -7.03 -12.10 16.30
N PHE A 152 -6.28 -11.08 15.89
CA PHE A 152 -6.81 -10.00 15.07
C PHE A 152 -7.34 -10.55 13.74
N LEU A 153 -6.58 -11.40 13.05
CA LEU A 153 -7.02 -12.00 11.78
C LEU A 153 -8.30 -12.84 11.93
N GLU A 154 -8.53 -13.47 13.08
CA GLU A 154 -9.78 -14.19 13.39
C GLU A 154 -11.00 -13.26 13.55
N THR A 155 -10.79 -11.98 13.85
CA THR A 155 -11.88 -10.99 13.94
C THR A 155 -12.28 -10.40 12.58
N ILE A 156 -11.43 -10.55 11.57
CA ILE A 156 -11.66 -9.98 10.24
C ILE A 156 -12.52 -10.92 9.42
N GLU A 157 -13.61 -10.41 8.86
CA GLU A 157 -14.33 -11.12 7.82
C GLU A 157 -13.48 -11.12 6.52
N PRO A 158 -13.18 -12.29 5.92
CA PRO A 158 -12.40 -12.33 4.69
C PRO A 158 -13.09 -11.56 3.54
N ALA A 159 -12.30 -10.74 2.85
CA ALA A 159 -12.74 -9.97 1.71
C ALA A 159 -12.64 -10.76 0.41
N ASP A 160 -13.42 -10.37 -0.60
CA ASP A 160 -13.33 -10.96 -1.94
C ASP A 160 -11.97 -10.64 -2.58
N TYR A 161 -11.51 -9.40 -2.37
CA TYR A 161 -10.25 -8.88 -2.85
C TYR A 161 -9.42 -8.27 -1.71
N VAL A 162 -8.12 -8.55 -1.70
CA VAL A 162 -7.18 -7.89 -0.80
C VAL A 162 -6.16 -7.09 -1.62
N HIS A 163 -5.96 -5.84 -1.28
CA HIS A 163 -4.89 -5.00 -1.78
C HIS A 163 -3.75 -4.93 -0.77
N VAL A 164 -2.51 -5.01 -1.26
CA VAL A 164 -1.28 -4.85 -0.47
C VAL A 164 -0.29 -3.97 -1.24
N GLY A 165 -0.43 -2.66 -1.09
CA GLY A 165 0.46 -1.67 -1.69
C GLY A 165 1.73 -1.46 -0.88
N SER A 166 2.89 -1.79 -1.45
CA SER A 166 4.21 -1.57 -0.84
C SER A 166 4.40 -2.25 0.53
N PHE A 167 3.79 -3.43 0.73
CA PHE A 167 3.76 -4.12 2.02
C PHE A 167 4.70 -5.32 2.12
N ILE A 168 4.57 -6.33 1.25
CA ILE A 168 5.31 -7.61 1.39
C ILE A 168 6.83 -7.40 1.32
N HIS A 169 7.32 -6.51 0.45
CA HIS A 169 8.76 -6.21 0.35
C HIS A 169 9.37 -5.59 1.63
N LEU A 170 8.55 -5.21 2.62
CA LEU A 170 9.02 -4.77 3.92
C LEU A 170 9.63 -5.90 4.75
N PHE A 171 9.67 -7.15 4.27
CA PHE A 171 10.09 -8.29 5.06
C PHE A 171 11.23 -9.07 4.40
N ASP A 172 11.99 -9.82 5.19
CA ASP A 172 12.98 -10.79 4.69
C ASP A 172 12.29 -12.01 4.03
N ALA A 173 13.07 -12.89 3.41
CA ALA A 173 12.50 -13.98 2.61
C ALA A 173 11.62 -14.96 3.42
N GLU A 174 11.98 -15.24 4.68
CA GLU A 174 11.22 -16.14 5.54
C GLU A 174 9.92 -15.48 6.03
N THR A 175 10.02 -14.23 6.46
CA THR A 175 8.88 -13.46 6.94
C THR A 175 7.88 -13.17 5.82
N GLN A 176 8.34 -12.95 4.57
CA GLN A 176 7.44 -12.83 3.41
C GLN A 176 6.57 -14.07 3.20
N ARG A 177 7.14 -15.27 3.35
CA ARG A 177 6.37 -16.52 3.27
C ARG A 177 5.26 -16.56 4.32
N ASN A 178 5.60 -16.22 5.56
CA ASN A 178 4.63 -16.14 6.65
C ASN A 178 3.50 -15.13 6.36
N VAL A 179 3.86 -13.93 5.90
CA VAL A 179 2.89 -12.88 5.51
C VAL A 179 1.98 -13.36 4.38
N CYS A 180 2.53 -13.96 3.32
CA CYS A 180 1.75 -14.49 2.20
C CYS A 180 0.72 -15.53 2.67
N GLN A 181 1.08 -16.45 3.56
CA GLN A 181 0.12 -17.41 4.15
C GLN A 181 -0.97 -16.74 4.98
N ARG A 182 -0.66 -15.64 5.64
CA ARG A 182 -1.66 -14.92 6.45
C ARG A 182 -2.60 -14.10 5.59
N LEU A 183 -2.11 -13.53 4.49
CA LEU A 183 -2.95 -12.83 3.51
C LEU A 183 -4.00 -13.76 2.89
N THR A 184 -3.71 -15.06 2.70
CA THR A 184 -4.71 -16.01 2.17
C THR A 184 -5.89 -16.25 3.12
N ARG A 185 -5.73 -15.99 4.43
CA ARG A 185 -6.80 -16.14 5.42
C ARG A 185 -7.84 -15.02 5.32
N ILE A 186 -7.45 -13.86 4.82
CA ILE A 186 -8.31 -12.67 4.72
C ILE A 186 -8.76 -12.36 3.28
N ALA A 187 -8.35 -13.17 2.31
CA ALA A 187 -8.73 -13.06 0.90
C ALA A 187 -9.51 -14.30 0.44
N LYS A 188 -10.60 -14.10 -0.32
CA LYS A 188 -11.39 -15.20 -0.91
C LYS A 188 -10.98 -15.51 -2.33
N TYR A 189 -10.78 -14.49 -3.18
CA TYR A 189 -10.57 -14.71 -4.62
C TYR A 189 -9.23 -14.21 -5.14
N ALA A 190 -8.82 -13.00 -4.74
CA ALA A 190 -7.58 -12.43 -5.26
C ALA A 190 -6.87 -11.52 -4.26
N ILE A 191 -5.54 -11.48 -4.39
CA ILE A 191 -4.67 -10.52 -3.73
C ILE A 191 -3.94 -9.75 -4.83
N THR A 192 -4.00 -8.42 -4.79
CA THR A 192 -3.34 -7.55 -5.78
C THR A 192 -2.47 -6.52 -5.09
N GLY A 193 -1.40 -6.09 -5.73
CA GLY A 193 -0.51 -5.12 -5.13
C GLY A 193 0.57 -4.62 -6.05
N ARG A 194 1.39 -3.74 -5.49
CA ARG A 194 2.68 -3.37 -6.04
C ARG A 194 3.73 -3.34 -4.95
N GLN A 195 4.98 -3.60 -5.30
CA GLN A 195 6.06 -3.56 -4.33
C GLN A 195 7.40 -3.29 -4.99
N VAL A 196 8.43 -3.01 -4.20
CA VAL A 196 9.80 -2.96 -4.73
C VAL A 196 10.19 -4.36 -5.22
N GLY A 197 10.59 -4.45 -6.48
CA GLY A 197 11.09 -5.65 -7.14
C GLY A 197 12.54 -5.50 -7.60
N ALA A 198 13.06 -6.56 -8.21
CA ALA A 198 14.40 -6.59 -8.79
C ALA A 198 14.44 -7.56 -9.97
N SER A 199 15.25 -7.30 -10.99
CA SER A 199 15.43 -8.28 -12.07
C SER A 199 16.20 -9.51 -11.62
N VAL A 200 17.10 -9.34 -10.66
CA VAL A 200 17.80 -10.44 -9.99
C VAL A 200 17.29 -10.45 -8.55
N PRO A 201 16.62 -11.52 -8.11
CA PRO A 201 16.07 -11.59 -6.76
C PRO A 201 17.18 -11.66 -5.72
N ALA A 202 17.06 -10.88 -4.64
CA ALA A 202 18.06 -10.83 -3.58
C ALA A 202 17.50 -10.25 -2.26
N GLU A 203 18.10 -10.67 -1.15
CA GLU A 203 17.95 -9.97 0.13
C GLU A 203 18.88 -8.76 0.18
N HIS A 204 18.32 -7.62 0.56
CA HIS A 204 19.08 -6.39 0.77
C HIS A 204 19.03 -6.01 2.24
N GLN A 205 20.14 -5.51 2.78
CA GLN A 205 20.13 -4.85 4.07
C GLN A 205 19.26 -3.59 3.97
N LYS A 206 18.43 -3.38 5.00
CA LYS A 206 17.67 -2.14 5.13
C LYS A 206 18.54 -1.05 5.69
N LEU A 207 18.22 0.19 5.33
CA LEU A 207 18.81 1.37 5.95
C LEU A 207 18.37 1.49 7.41
N SER A 208 19.22 2.13 8.21
CA SER A 208 18.92 2.47 9.61
C SER A 208 17.57 3.20 9.74
N GLY A 209 16.69 2.72 10.61
CA GLY A 209 15.36 3.31 10.87
C GLY A 209 14.19 2.66 10.13
N SER A 210 14.45 1.65 9.29
CA SER A 210 13.39 0.78 8.75
C SER A 210 13.07 -0.37 9.72
N ILE A 211 11.83 -0.87 9.71
CA ILE A 211 11.44 -2.06 10.49
C ILE A 211 12.21 -3.29 9.95
N GLY A 212 12.91 -4.01 10.84
CA GLY A 212 13.72 -5.20 10.50
C GLY A 212 15.06 -4.86 9.83
N SER A 213 15.93 -5.86 9.69
CA SER A 213 17.31 -5.68 9.17
C SER A 213 17.46 -5.94 7.67
N LYS A 214 16.55 -6.73 7.09
CA LYS A 214 16.61 -7.15 5.68
C LYS A 214 15.27 -7.04 4.96
N MET A 215 15.31 -6.90 3.64
CA MET A 215 14.16 -7.03 2.75
C MET A 215 14.50 -7.93 1.56
N MET A 216 13.61 -8.86 1.22
CA MET A 216 13.70 -9.63 -0.01
C MET A 216 13.03 -8.88 -1.17
N ARG A 217 13.75 -8.71 -2.28
CA ARG A 217 13.22 -8.15 -3.53
C ARG A 217 13.11 -9.26 -4.56
N HIS A 218 11.97 -9.34 -5.22
CA HIS A 218 11.66 -10.41 -6.16
C HIS A 218 11.68 -9.93 -7.62
N SER A 219 12.14 -10.82 -8.50
CA SER A 219 11.71 -10.83 -9.91
C SER A 219 10.31 -11.43 -10.04
N PRO A 220 9.59 -11.21 -11.15
CA PRO A 220 8.30 -11.86 -11.39
C PRO A 220 8.32 -13.38 -11.14
N GLU A 221 9.35 -14.07 -11.63
CA GLU A 221 9.49 -15.53 -11.54
C GLU A 221 9.71 -15.98 -10.10
N SER A 222 10.60 -15.29 -9.37
CA SER A 222 10.87 -15.63 -7.98
C SER A 222 9.67 -15.35 -7.06
N PHE A 223 8.87 -14.34 -7.39
CA PHE A 223 7.64 -14.02 -6.65
C PHE A 223 6.58 -15.10 -6.88
N ALA A 224 6.41 -15.54 -8.14
CA ALA A 224 5.53 -16.64 -8.51
C ALA A 224 5.94 -17.96 -7.82
N SER A 225 7.24 -18.27 -7.82
CA SER A 225 7.78 -19.45 -7.11
C SER A 225 7.45 -19.39 -5.62
N MET A 226 7.68 -18.25 -4.96
CA MET A 226 7.40 -18.10 -3.53
C MET A 226 5.92 -18.36 -3.21
N TRP A 227 4.98 -17.77 -3.95
CA TRP A 227 3.54 -17.96 -3.74
C TRP A 227 3.11 -19.41 -3.97
N ASN A 228 3.62 -20.04 -5.01
CA ASN A 228 3.34 -21.45 -5.29
C ASN A 228 3.82 -22.35 -4.15
N ASP A 229 5.07 -22.18 -3.70
CA ASP A 229 5.66 -22.98 -2.62
C ASP A 229 4.88 -22.81 -1.31
N VAL A 230 4.57 -21.56 -0.96
CA VAL A 230 4.06 -21.22 0.37
C VAL A 230 2.59 -21.59 0.55
N THR A 231 1.85 -21.69 -0.55
CA THR A 231 0.43 -22.05 -0.57
C THR A 231 0.18 -23.44 -1.15
N SER A 232 1.25 -24.22 -1.41
CA SER A 232 1.15 -25.54 -2.06
C SER A 232 0.35 -25.49 -3.37
N GLY A 233 0.46 -24.39 -4.12
CA GLY A 233 -0.24 -24.15 -5.37
C GLY A 233 -1.73 -23.80 -5.26
N GLU A 234 -2.27 -23.61 -4.06
CA GLU A 234 -3.64 -23.12 -3.85
C GLU A 234 -3.80 -21.68 -4.33
N TRP A 235 -2.76 -20.85 -4.19
CA TRP A 235 -2.73 -19.47 -4.66
C TRP A 235 -1.62 -19.30 -5.69
N GLN A 236 -1.97 -18.78 -6.86
CA GLN A 236 -1.06 -18.67 -8.00
C GLN A 236 -0.97 -17.23 -8.48
N VAL A 237 0.24 -16.80 -8.81
CA VAL A 237 0.46 -15.50 -9.45
C VAL A 237 -0.10 -15.58 -10.87
N GLU A 238 -1.21 -14.87 -11.10
CA GLU A 238 -1.85 -14.73 -12.43
C GLU A 238 -1.05 -13.76 -13.30
N SER A 239 -0.59 -12.65 -12.71
CA SER A 239 0.24 -11.66 -13.39
C SER A 239 1.30 -11.11 -12.44
N ALA A 240 2.49 -10.88 -12.98
CA ALA A 240 3.58 -10.19 -12.30
C ALA A 240 4.40 -9.42 -13.34
N THR A 241 4.47 -8.10 -13.21
CA THR A 241 5.16 -7.24 -14.18
C THR A 241 6.10 -6.30 -13.46
N LEU A 242 7.35 -6.25 -13.95
CA LEU A 242 8.40 -5.43 -13.38
C LEU A 242 8.60 -4.18 -14.24
N GLU A 243 8.27 -3.02 -13.68
CA GLU A 243 8.44 -1.72 -14.34
C GLU A 243 9.63 -0.98 -13.74
N ALA A 244 10.44 -0.33 -14.58
CA ALA A 244 11.45 0.61 -14.13
C ALA A 244 10.76 1.93 -13.74
N ILE A 245 11.19 2.51 -12.62
CA ILE A 245 10.82 3.87 -12.24
C ILE A 245 12.08 4.72 -12.29
N ASP A 246 12.01 5.80 -13.07
CA ASP A 246 12.97 6.91 -13.01
C ASP A 246 12.74 7.64 -11.68
N ASP A 247 13.48 7.25 -10.66
CA ASP A 247 13.48 7.93 -9.38
C ASP A 247 14.80 8.69 -9.22
N VAL A 248 14.73 9.90 -8.66
CA VAL A 248 15.78 10.93 -8.68
C VAL A 248 17.10 10.47 -8.04
N ASN A 249 17.06 9.34 -7.30
CA ASN A 249 18.20 8.80 -6.54
C ASN A 249 18.52 7.31 -6.85
N GLY A 250 18.10 6.79 -8.01
CA GLY A 250 18.54 5.50 -8.54
C GLY A 250 17.41 4.62 -9.06
N PHE A 251 17.75 3.75 -10.02
CA PHE A 251 16.83 2.81 -10.68
C PHE A 251 16.11 1.91 -9.66
N GLY A 252 14.86 2.28 -9.34
CA GLY A 252 13.93 1.41 -8.64
C GLY A 252 13.15 0.59 -9.65
N LYS A 253 12.86 -0.68 -9.33
CA LYS A 253 11.89 -1.47 -10.10
C LYS A 253 10.69 -1.75 -9.22
N ILE A 254 9.50 -1.52 -9.76
CA ILE A 254 8.24 -1.85 -9.08
C ILE A 254 7.65 -3.09 -9.72
N LEU A 255 7.38 -4.08 -8.90
CA LEU A 255 6.67 -5.29 -9.25
C LEU A 255 5.18 -5.09 -8.97
N TYR A 256 4.37 -5.04 -10.01
CA TYR A 256 2.91 -5.12 -9.91
C TYR A 256 2.50 -6.58 -10.02
N PHE A 257 1.51 -7.01 -9.24
CA PHE A 257 1.11 -8.41 -9.21
C PHE A 257 -0.36 -8.63 -8.93
N VAL A 258 -0.86 -9.77 -9.41
CA VAL A 258 -2.15 -10.35 -9.03
C VAL A 258 -1.93 -11.82 -8.69
N VAL A 259 -2.41 -12.23 -7.52
CA VAL A 259 -2.44 -13.61 -7.04
C VAL A 259 -3.89 -14.05 -6.96
N ARG A 260 -4.24 -15.19 -7.57
CA ARG A 260 -5.59 -15.77 -7.54
C ARG A 260 -5.63 -17.05 -6.73
N LYS A 261 -6.74 -17.24 -6.02
CA LYS A 261 -7.09 -18.55 -5.49
C LYS A 261 -7.47 -19.49 -6.64
N ARG A 262 -6.89 -20.68 -6.69
CA ARG A 262 -7.22 -21.70 -7.66
C ARG A 262 -8.67 -22.13 -7.45
N LYS A 263 -9.46 -22.20 -8.54
CA LYS A 263 -10.79 -22.79 -8.49
C LYS A 263 -10.66 -24.30 -8.26
N GLU A 264 -11.24 -24.78 -7.18
CA GLU A 264 -11.46 -26.22 -6.98
C GLU A 264 -12.24 -26.75 -8.20
N HIS A 265 -11.72 -27.79 -8.84
CA HIS A 265 -12.36 -28.47 -9.96
C HIS A 265 -13.28 -29.57 -9.42
#